data_AF-A0A7V8W404-F1
#
_entry.id   AF-A0A7V8W404-F1
#
_cell.length_a   1.000
_cell.length_b   1.000
_cell.length_c   1.000
_cell.angle_alpha   90.00
_cell.angle_beta   90.00
_cell.angle_gamma   90.00
#
_symmetry.space_group_name_H-M   'P 1'
#
loop_
_entity.id
_entity.type
_entity.pdbx_description
1 polymer ?
#
loop_
_entity_poly.entity_id
_entity_poly.type
_entity_poly.pdbx_seq_one_letter_code
_entity_poly.pdbx_strand_id
1 'polypeptide(L)'
;MHKVFFAIIFSACCLTACNSADNTPHLTNALQSGREFIEASLKGDYNQAKKYIMPDSVNLMYFDRITTFYKNMSEPEKQGYKNANIIVNPTENVSDSVTIINYSNTYKNKPSKIKMVKINNQWLVDFKYTFAENL
;
A
#
# COMPACT_ATOMS: atom_id res chain seq x y z
N MET A 1 -34.07 -59.42 2.47
CA MET A 1 -34.50 -58.03 2.21
C MET A 1 -33.29 -57.11 2.38
N HIS A 2 -32.58 -56.80 1.29
CA HIS A 2 -31.44 -55.88 1.30
C HIS A 2 -31.83 -54.66 0.47
N LYS A 3 -31.88 -53.49 1.11
CA LYS A 3 -32.25 -52.22 0.48
C LYS A 3 -31.03 -51.70 -0.27
N VAL A 4 -31.15 -51.62 -1.59
CA VAL A 4 -30.16 -50.99 -2.48
C VAL A 4 -30.28 -49.47 -2.33
N PHE A 5 -29.24 -48.85 -1.80
CA PHE A 5 -29.10 -47.40 -1.69
C PHE A 5 -28.55 -46.87 -3.02
N PHE A 6 -29.40 -46.23 -3.83
CA PHE A 6 -28.98 -45.54 -5.04
C PHE A 6 -28.47 -44.14 -4.65
N ALA A 7 -27.16 -43.98 -4.49
CA ALA A 7 -26.53 -42.69 -4.25
C ALA A 7 -26.16 -42.04 -5.59
N ILE A 8 -26.91 -41.01 -5.96
CA ILE A 8 -26.66 -40.14 -7.11
C ILE A 8 -25.44 -39.27 -6.79
N ILE A 9 -24.34 -39.50 -7.51
CA ILE A 9 -23.14 -38.65 -7.50
C ILE A 9 -23.48 -37.37 -8.28
N PHE A 10 -23.83 -36.30 -7.54
CA PHE A 10 -23.90 -34.95 -8.07
C PHE A 10 -22.53 -34.29 -7.86
N SER A 11 -21.66 -34.43 -8.87
CA SER A 11 -20.35 -33.77 -8.90
C SER A 11 -20.53 -32.29 -9.24
N ALA A 12 -20.70 -31.46 -8.21
CA ALA A 12 -20.58 -30.01 -8.32
C ALA A 12 -19.09 -29.63 -8.39
N CYS A 13 -18.57 -29.45 -9.59
CA CYS A 13 -17.29 -28.77 -9.81
C CYS A 13 -17.48 -27.29 -9.44
N CYS A 14 -17.12 -26.93 -8.21
CA CYS A 14 -16.90 -25.54 -7.83
C CYS A 14 -15.72 -25.00 -8.65
N LEU A 15 -16.01 -24.16 -9.64
CA LEU A 15 -15.03 -23.30 -10.29
C LEU A 15 -14.58 -22.25 -9.27
N THR A 16 -13.54 -22.56 -8.50
CA THR A 16 -12.81 -21.55 -7.72
C THR A 16 -11.99 -20.71 -8.70
N ALA A 17 -12.57 -19.64 -9.22
CA ALA A 17 -11.81 -18.59 -9.87
C ALA A 17 -10.98 -17.87 -8.80
N CYS A 18 -9.77 -18.35 -8.57
CA CYS A 18 -8.79 -17.72 -7.70
C CYS A 18 -8.29 -16.47 -8.41
N ASN A 19 -8.93 -15.31 -8.19
CA ASN A 19 -8.36 -14.01 -8.54
C ASN A 19 -7.20 -13.71 -7.57
N SER A 20 -6.09 -14.42 -7.74
CA SER A 20 -4.82 -14.06 -7.10
C SER A 20 -4.28 -12.84 -7.84
N ALA A 21 -4.74 -11.65 -7.47
CA ALA A 21 -3.97 -10.45 -7.79
C ALA A 21 -2.56 -10.67 -7.21
N ASP A 22 -1.55 -10.66 -8.09
CA ASP A 22 -0.16 -10.81 -7.66
C ASP A 22 0.17 -9.64 -6.72
N ASN A 23 0.26 -9.93 -5.42
CA ASN A 23 0.52 -8.94 -4.37
C ASN A 23 2.02 -8.74 -4.16
N THR A 24 2.84 -9.13 -5.14
CA THR A 24 4.28 -8.90 -5.13
C THR A 24 4.55 -7.42 -5.35
N PRO A 25 5.30 -6.77 -4.45
CA PRO A 25 5.57 -5.33 -4.58
C PRO A 25 6.50 -5.08 -5.78
N HIS A 26 6.16 -4.09 -6.61
CA HIS A 26 7.06 -3.63 -7.67
C HIS A 26 8.08 -2.68 -7.08
N LEU A 27 9.32 -3.14 -6.92
CA LEU A 27 10.40 -2.38 -6.26
C LEU A 27 11.48 -1.88 -7.23
N THR A 28 11.30 -1.98 -8.54
CA THR A 28 12.34 -1.66 -9.54
C THR A 28 12.35 -0.21 -10.00
N ASN A 29 11.28 0.56 -9.73
CA ASN A 29 11.14 1.95 -10.15
C ASN A 29 10.59 2.82 -9.02
N ALA A 30 11.29 3.90 -8.67
CA ALA A 30 10.94 4.78 -7.56
C ALA A 30 9.50 5.30 -7.62
N LEU A 31 9.07 5.80 -8.79
CA LEU A 31 7.75 6.39 -8.97
C LEU A 31 6.64 5.34 -8.84
N GLN A 32 6.84 4.17 -9.46
CA GLN A 32 5.86 3.08 -9.36
C GLN A 32 5.74 2.57 -7.93
N SER A 33 6.87 2.24 -7.28
CA SER A 33 6.90 1.75 -5.89
C SER A 33 6.27 2.75 -4.93
N GLY A 34 6.62 4.04 -5.09
CA GLY A 34 6.05 5.11 -4.26
C GLY A 34 4.56 5.29 -4.49
N ARG A 35 4.09 5.25 -5.73
CA ARG A 35 2.65 5.34 -6.05
C ARG A 35 1.86 4.17 -5.45
N GLU A 36 2.38 2.95 -5.56
CA GLU A 36 1.74 1.76 -4.97
C GLU A 36 1.69 1.81 -3.44
N PHE A 37 2.76 2.30 -2.80
CA PHE A 37 2.76 2.56 -1.36
C PHE A 37 1.67 3.56 -0.96
N ILE A 38 1.57 4.70 -1.66
CA ILE A 38 0.57 5.74 -1.38
C ILE A 38 -0.84 5.17 -1.58
N GLU A 39 -1.06 4.46 -2.68
CA GLU A 39 -2.35 3.86 -3.02
C GLU A 39 -2.82 2.85 -1.96
N ALA A 40 -1.93 1.92 -1.57
CA ALA A 40 -2.23 0.95 -0.53
C ALA A 40 -2.52 1.64 0.82
N SER A 41 -1.76 2.70 1.15
CA SER A 41 -1.96 3.49 2.37
C SER A 41 -3.31 4.23 2.38
N LEU A 42 -3.73 4.82 1.26
CA LEU A 42 -5.04 5.48 1.12
C LEU A 42 -6.20 4.50 1.21
N LYS A 43 -6.03 3.30 0.64
CA LYS A 43 -7.01 2.21 0.70
C LYS A 43 -7.11 1.53 2.06
N GLY A 44 -6.19 1.83 2.98
CA GLY A 44 -6.10 1.19 4.29
C GLY A 44 -5.50 -0.23 4.24
N ASP A 45 -4.92 -0.63 3.10
CA ASP A 45 -4.19 -1.90 2.96
C ASP A 45 -2.76 -1.75 3.48
N TYR A 46 -2.64 -1.61 4.81
CA TYR A 46 -1.34 -1.41 5.45
C TYR A 46 -0.46 -2.65 5.43
N ASN A 47 -1.02 -3.84 5.20
CA ASN A 47 -0.24 -5.05 4.98
C ASN A 47 0.51 -4.95 3.65
N GLN A 48 -0.16 -4.48 2.60
CA GLN A 48 0.49 -4.22 1.31
C GLN A 48 1.43 -3.03 1.39
N ALA A 49 1.01 -1.90 1.99
CA ALA A 49 1.85 -0.70 2.09
C ALA A 49 3.17 -0.98 2.83
N LYS A 50 3.16 -1.81 3.89
CA LYS A 50 4.37 -2.15 4.66
C LYS A 50 5.46 -2.79 3.81
N LYS A 51 5.12 -3.50 2.74
CA LYS A 51 6.10 -4.18 1.85
C LYS A 51 7.01 -3.20 1.09
N TYR A 52 6.60 -1.94 0.97
CA TYR A 52 7.39 -0.90 0.30
C TYR A 52 8.27 -0.12 1.27
N ILE A 53 8.17 -0.33 2.58
CA ILE A 53 8.87 0.47 3.58
C ILE A 53 10.29 -0.05 3.79
N MET A 54 11.26 0.87 3.84
CA MET A 54 12.62 0.52 4.23
C MET A 54 12.61 0.01 5.68
N PRO A 55 13.13 -1.21 5.97
CA PRO A 55 13.01 -1.91 7.25
C PRO A 55 13.95 -1.32 8.31
N ASP A 56 13.66 -0.08 8.70
CA ASP A 56 14.33 0.70 9.73
C ASP A 56 13.37 0.90 10.91
N SER A 57 13.87 0.86 12.14
CA SER A 57 13.04 0.89 13.34
C SER A 57 12.22 2.18 13.45
N VAL A 58 12.80 3.32 13.05
CA VAL A 58 12.13 4.62 13.08
C VAL A 58 11.04 4.68 12.01
N ASN A 59 11.31 4.17 10.80
CA ASN A 59 10.29 4.04 9.75
C ASN A 59 9.10 3.21 10.20
N LEU A 60 9.36 2.04 10.78
CA LEU A 60 8.33 1.13 11.26
C LEU A 60 7.52 1.76 12.41
N MET A 61 8.17 2.47 13.33
CA MET A 61 7.50 3.20 14.40
C MET A 61 6.51 4.25 13.86
N TYR A 62 6.93 5.08 12.89
CA TYR A 62 6.02 6.06 12.27
C TYR A 62 4.88 5.39 11.51
N PHE A 63 5.18 4.29 10.81
CA PHE A 63 4.17 3.55 10.07
C PHE A 63 3.10 2.96 10.99
N ASP A 64 3.51 2.30 12.08
CA ASP A 64 2.58 1.72 13.06
C ASP A 64 1.70 2.79 13.71
N ARG A 65 2.25 3.99 13.95
CA ARG A 65 1.48 5.16 14.44
C ARG A 65 0.39 5.56 13.45
N ILE A 66 0.71 5.69 12.16
CA ILE A 66 -0.26 6.07 11.12
C ILE A 66 -1.31 4.98 10.91
N THR A 67 -0.92 3.71 10.91
CA THR A 67 -1.85 2.58 10.86
C THR A 67 -2.82 2.60 12.04
N THR A 68 -2.34 2.90 13.24
CA THR A 68 -3.18 3.03 14.45
C THR A 68 -4.14 4.21 14.33
N PHE A 69 -3.64 5.36 13.86
CA PHE A 69 -4.47 6.54 13.61
C PHE A 69 -5.59 6.24 12.60
N TYR A 70 -5.29 5.58 11.48
CA TYR A 70 -6.30 5.18 10.50
C TYR A 70 -7.33 4.22 11.06
N LYS A 71 -6.92 3.21 11.86
CA LYS A 71 -7.86 2.28 12.51
C LYS A 71 -8.92 3.00 13.32
N ASN A 72 -8.52 4.09 14.01
CA ASN A 72 -9.37 4.91 14.86
C ASN A 72 -10.17 5.99 14.11
N MET A 73 -9.97 6.17 12.80
CA MET A 73 -10.79 7.08 11.99
C MET A 73 -12.25 6.61 11.89
N SER A 74 -13.16 7.56 11.74
CA SER A 74 -14.55 7.28 11.40
C SER A 74 -14.67 6.65 10.01
N GLU A 75 -15.75 5.89 9.77
CA GLU A 75 -15.97 5.28 8.46
C GLU A 75 -16.07 6.31 7.31
N PRO A 76 -16.74 7.47 7.47
CA PRO A 76 -16.74 8.51 6.44
C PRO A 76 -15.34 9.01 6.09
N GLU A 77 -14.45 9.17 7.07
CA GLU A 77 -13.07 9.58 6.82
C GLU A 77 -12.30 8.52 6.04
N LYS A 78 -12.44 7.24 6.42
CA LYS A 78 -11.82 6.11 5.71
C LYS A 78 -12.28 6.04 4.26
N GLN A 79 -13.59 6.20 4.01
CA GLN A 79 -14.15 6.23 2.67
C GLN A 79 -13.65 7.43 1.85
N GLY A 80 -13.49 8.59 2.50
CA GLY A 80 -12.85 9.76 1.90
C GLY A 80 -11.45 9.44 1.35
N TYR A 81 -10.60 8.81 2.16
CA TYR A 81 -9.26 8.39 1.71
C TYR A 81 -9.30 7.31 0.62
N LYS A 82 -10.13 6.26 0.79
CA LYS A 82 -10.24 5.14 -0.16
C LYS A 82 -10.64 5.57 -1.57
N ASN A 83 -11.51 6.59 -1.66
CA ASN A 83 -12.03 7.09 -2.92
C ASN A 83 -11.22 8.28 -3.48
N ALA A 84 -10.12 8.66 -2.82
CA ALA A 84 -9.29 9.78 -3.25
C ALA A 84 -8.40 9.38 -4.42
N ASN A 85 -8.25 10.29 -5.39
CA ASN A 85 -7.25 10.15 -6.44
C ASN A 85 -5.91 10.72 -5.95
N ILE A 86 -4.82 10.02 -6.27
CA ILE A 86 -3.46 10.53 -6.06
C ILE A 86 -3.14 11.55 -7.16
N ILE A 87 -2.75 12.75 -6.76
CA ILE A 87 -2.21 13.77 -7.66
C ILE A 87 -0.71 13.81 -7.41
N VAL A 88 0.07 13.25 -8.34
CA VAL A 88 1.54 13.27 -8.27
C VAL A 88 2.03 14.57 -8.88
N ASN A 89 2.79 15.35 -8.10
CA ASN A 89 3.49 16.53 -8.56
C ASN A 89 4.86 16.12 -9.14
N PRO A 90 5.58 17.02 -9.84
CA PRO A 90 6.93 16.72 -10.32
C PRO A 90 7.81 16.14 -9.21
N THR A 91 8.45 15.01 -9.52
CA THR A 91 9.37 14.31 -8.63
C THR A 91 10.74 14.98 -8.65
N GLU A 92 11.42 15.00 -7.51
CA GLU A 92 12.78 15.52 -7.40
C GLU A 92 13.76 14.35 -7.39
N ASN A 93 14.57 14.23 -8.46
CA ASN A 93 15.64 13.24 -8.53
C ASN A 93 16.89 13.81 -7.84
N VAL A 94 17.07 13.45 -6.58
CA VAL A 94 18.20 13.94 -5.76
C VAL A 94 19.50 13.23 -6.14
N SER A 95 19.42 11.93 -6.47
CA SER A 95 20.53 11.12 -6.99
C SER A 95 20.02 9.83 -7.64
N ASP A 96 20.91 9.01 -8.18
CA ASP A 96 20.59 7.69 -8.75
C ASP A 96 19.96 6.71 -7.73
N SER A 97 20.09 6.99 -6.44
CA SER A 97 19.57 6.16 -5.36
C SER A 97 18.56 6.87 -4.45
N VAL A 98 18.18 8.12 -4.77
CA VAL A 98 17.24 8.90 -3.97
C VAL A 98 16.31 9.74 -4.87
N THR A 99 15.01 9.56 -4.69
CA THR A 99 13.96 10.36 -5.36
C THR A 99 12.95 10.82 -4.33
N ILE A 100 12.53 12.09 -4.39
CA ILE A 100 11.43 12.62 -3.58
C ILE A 100 10.19 12.69 -4.45
N ILE A 101 9.09 12.09 -3.97
CA ILE A 101 7.79 12.13 -4.63
C ILE A 101 6.90 13.08 -3.86
N ASN A 102 6.60 14.22 -4.47
CA ASN A 102 5.62 15.17 -3.99
C ASN A 102 4.24 14.77 -4.50
N TYR A 103 3.24 14.77 -3.63
CA TYR A 103 1.88 14.39 -4.01
C TYR A 103 0.84 15.10 -3.14
N SER A 104 -0.41 15.03 -3.58
CA SER A 104 -1.59 15.28 -2.78
C SER A 104 -2.65 14.23 -3.08
N ASN A 105 -3.76 14.25 -2.34
CA ASN A 105 -4.92 13.44 -2.66
C ASN A 105 -6.17 14.32 -2.68
N THR A 106 -7.15 13.95 -3.50
CA THR A 106 -8.36 14.76 -3.70
C THR A 106 -9.28 14.87 -2.48
N TYR A 107 -9.08 14.05 -1.45
CA TYR A 107 -9.86 14.12 -0.21
C TYR A 107 -9.33 15.20 0.74
N LYS A 108 -8.02 15.21 1.04
CA LYS A 108 -7.42 16.21 1.94
C LYS A 108 -6.93 17.46 1.23
N ASN A 109 -6.59 17.36 -0.05
CA ASN A 109 -6.04 18.46 -0.87
C ASN A 109 -4.84 19.16 -0.20
N LYS A 110 -4.05 18.42 0.59
CA LYS A 110 -2.86 18.92 1.27
C LYS A 110 -1.61 18.34 0.60
N PRO A 111 -0.57 19.16 0.37
CA PRO A 111 0.72 18.66 -0.07
C PRO A 111 1.29 17.64 0.93
N SER A 112 1.96 16.63 0.40
CA SER A 112 2.67 15.60 1.15
C SER A 112 3.84 15.11 0.32
N LYS A 113 4.80 14.47 0.98
CA LYS A 113 5.97 13.92 0.30
C LYS A 113 6.44 12.62 0.93
N ILE A 114 7.01 11.76 0.10
CA ILE A 114 7.74 10.58 0.52
C ILE A 114 9.12 10.60 -0.12
N LYS A 115 10.10 10.05 0.59
CA LYS A 115 11.44 9.83 0.05
C LYS A 115 11.59 8.36 -0.32
N MET A 116 11.96 8.12 -1.57
CA MET A 116 12.34 6.82 -2.08
C MET A 116 13.86 6.67 -1.98
N VAL A 117 14.32 5.52 -1.50
CA VAL A 117 15.73 5.15 -1.41
C VAL A 117 15.96 3.81 -2.09
N LYS A 118 17.05 3.69 -2.85
CA LYS A 118 17.42 2.45 -3.52
C LYS A 118 18.39 1.64 -2.66
N ILE A 119 17.97 0.47 -2.19
CA ILE A 119 18.76 -0.46 -1.37
C ILE A 119 18.68 -1.84 -2.00
N ASN A 120 19.82 -2.49 -2.22
CA ASN A 120 19.88 -3.82 -2.85
C ASN A 120 19.08 -3.90 -4.17
N ASN A 121 19.18 -2.84 -4.98
CA ASN A 121 18.44 -2.67 -6.24
C ASN A 121 16.90 -2.60 -6.11
N GLN A 122 16.39 -2.38 -4.90
CA GLN A 122 14.97 -2.19 -4.59
C GLN A 122 14.72 -0.75 -4.12
N TRP A 123 13.68 -0.12 -4.68
CA TRP A 123 13.20 1.20 -4.26
C TRP A 123 12.22 1.06 -3.11
N LEU A 124 12.61 1.58 -1.96
CA LEU A 124 11.85 1.52 -0.71
C LEU A 124 11.56 2.91 -0.19
N VAL A 125 10.51 3.04 0.61
CA VAL A 125 10.05 4.28 1.23
C VAL A 125 10.82 4.49 2.53
N ASP A 126 11.57 5.59 2.60
CA ASP A 126 12.12 6.09 3.87
C ASP A 126 11.06 6.94 4.58
N PHE A 127 10.11 6.26 5.22
CA PHE A 127 8.86 6.85 5.70
C PHE A 127 9.02 7.95 6.74
N LYS A 128 10.05 7.89 7.59
CA LYS A 128 10.36 8.92 8.60
C LYS A 128 10.60 10.30 7.98
N TYR A 129 11.08 10.35 6.73
CA TYR A 129 11.31 11.61 6.02
C TYR A 129 10.04 12.43 5.85
N THR A 130 8.87 11.79 5.70
CA THR A 130 7.56 12.46 5.62
C THR A 130 7.26 13.33 6.85
N PHE A 131 7.89 13.06 7.99
CA PHE A 131 7.68 13.77 9.25
C PHE A 131 8.85 14.67 9.68
N ALA A 132 9.98 14.60 8.96
CA ALA A 132 11.22 15.25 9.37
C ALA A 132 11.19 16.78 9.33
N GLU A 133 10.27 17.39 8.58
CA GLU A 133 10.08 18.86 8.55
C GLU A 133 9.09 19.39 9.60
N ASN A 134 8.49 18.50 10.39
CA ASN A 134 7.60 18.87 11.50
C ASN A 134 8.26 18.69 12.88
N LEU A 135 9.60 18.61 12.94
CA LEU A 135 10.42 18.56 14.15
C LEU A 135 11.19 19.86 14.33
#